data_AF-A0A952RK13-F1
#
_entry.id   AF-A0A952RK13-F1
#
_cell.length_a   1.000
_cell.length_b   1.000
_cell.length_c   1.000
_cell.angle_alpha   90.00
_cell.angle_beta   90.00
_cell.angle_gamma   90.00
#
_symmetry.space_group_name_H-M   'P 1'
#
loop_
_entity.id
_entity.type
_entity.pdbx_description
1 polymer ?
#
loop_
_entity_poly.entity_id
_entity_poly.type
_entity_poly.pdbx_seq_one_letter_code
_entity_poly.pdbx_strand_id
1 'polypeptide(L)'
;MRALLSILVSIVSIAACSTPKRAPTPAASSAAPPATSSAATAASATPPSIDAAAPAASFALRDVPLARAPGRGPIKVEGAYPTPLNVGMSDAAQAFGFMSDGKTFAYCQFDQCCVEDAHWCNLVDESGAVRALVSPRIFEPGSKNERRTVGELKAFPKKEGLTSLGPPIEMTQKPPPPKGELLYGDEITLVVREIAPTEKDGATTIAGSVRIGGKLAGEQPVFVAFPPTPPFCATYADVCFGAQLNALAVSPSGEDLAFVVYIRNPSHGSTFTHLRVSASSFAASVFNDTAMTHHKKKEWPRAAELFTRAVYADPTKELFAYNLACALSQQKDPRAEHALRHAIALGGEPVKKRALADADFTAVMSEPWFTALVRAP
;
A
#
# COMPACT_ATOMS: atom_id res chain seq x y z
N MET A 1 -23.55 23.15 7.32
CA MET A 1 -23.73 21.69 7.16
C MET A 1 -22.36 21.06 6.99
N ARG A 2 -21.83 20.38 8.02
CA ARG A 2 -20.57 19.63 7.96
C ARG A 2 -20.90 18.16 7.75
N ALA A 3 -20.69 17.65 6.53
CA ALA A 3 -20.78 16.22 6.26
C ALA A 3 -19.48 15.55 6.71
N LEU A 4 -19.57 14.72 7.74
CA LEU A 4 -18.52 13.77 8.12
C LEU A 4 -18.53 12.65 7.07
N LEU A 5 -17.64 12.74 6.08
CA LEU A 5 -17.44 11.71 5.09
C LEU A 5 -16.48 10.66 5.67
N SER A 6 -17.02 9.49 6.02
CA SER A 6 -16.24 8.32 6.44
C SER A 6 -15.47 7.77 5.24
N ILE A 7 -14.14 7.78 5.31
CA ILE A 7 -13.26 7.21 4.28
C ILE A 7 -13.35 5.68 4.36
N LEU A 8 -14.04 5.07 3.41
CA LEU A 8 -13.97 3.63 3.15
C LEU A 8 -12.64 3.32 2.47
N VAL A 9 -11.63 2.97 3.27
CA VAL A 9 -10.42 2.32 2.76
C VAL A 9 -10.85 0.97 2.19
N SER A 10 -10.69 0.77 0.88
CA SER A 10 -10.90 -0.54 0.24
C SER A 10 -9.80 -1.49 0.72
N ILE A 11 -10.11 -2.31 1.72
CA ILE A 11 -9.24 -3.41 2.15
C ILE A 11 -9.28 -4.46 1.05
N VAL A 12 -8.27 -4.47 0.18
CA VAL A 12 -8.00 -5.63 -0.69
C VAL A 12 -7.79 -6.82 0.24
N SER A 13 -8.70 -7.78 0.18
CA SER A 13 -8.59 -9.02 0.97
C SER A 13 -7.40 -9.81 0.42
N ILE A 14 -6.23 -9.67 1.03
CA ILE A 14 -5.11 -10.56 0.80
C ILE A 14 -5.60 -11.96 1.18
N ALA A 15 -5.60 -12.87 0.21
CA ALA A 15 -6.19 -14.19 0.39
C ALA A 15 -5.37 -14.98 1.41
N ALA A 16 -6.01 -15.39 2.51
CA ALA A 16 -5.49 -16.48 3.32
C ALA A 16 -5.56 -17.79 2.52
N CYS A 17 -4.75 -18.76 2.95
CA CYS A 17 -4.99 -20.17 2.68
C CYS A 17 -6.47 -20.54 2.98
N SER A 18 -6.96 -21.54 2.23
CA SER A 18 -8.36 -21.71 1.81
C SER A 18 -9.43 -20.90 2.59
N THR A 19 -9.90 -19.76 2.06
CA THR A 19 -11.08 -19.13 2.65
C THR A 19 -12.26 -20.08 2.46
N PRO A 20 -12.95 -20.54 3.53
CA PRO A 20 -14.11 -21.39 3.38
C PRO A 20 -15.11 -20.69 2.45
N LYS A 21 -15.59 -21.43 1.45
CA LYS A 21 -16.51 -20.93 0.42
C LYS A 21 -17.72 -20.32 1.13
N ARG A 22 -17.78 -18.98 1.21
CA ARG A 22 -18.85 -18.27 1.92
C ARG A 22 -20.18 -18.69 1.26
N ALA A 23 -21.08 -19.30 2.04
CA ALA A 23 -22.42 -19.61 1.55
C ALA A 23 -23.10 -18.31 1.10
N PRO A 24 -23.88 -18.33 -0.01
CA PRO A 24 -24.54 -17.13 -0.52
C PRO A 24 -25.44 -16.54 0.57
N THR A 25 -25.18 -15.28 0.92
CA THR A 25 -25.99 -14.54 1.90
C THR A 25 -27.30 -14.15 1.20
N PRO A 26 -28.49 -14.45 1.78
CA PRO A 26 -29.76 -14.01 1.21
C PRO A 26 -29.86 -12.48 1.26
N ALA A 27 -30.39 -11.88 0.19
CA ALA A 27 -30.56 -10.44 0.06
C ALA A 27 -31.53 -9.90 1.12
N ALA A 28 -31.07 -8.97 1.96
CA ALA A 28 -31.90 -8.27 2.93
C ALA A 28 -32.53 -7.01 2.31
N SER A 29 -33.86 -6.96 2.37
CA SER A 29 -34.72 -5.85 1.94
C SER A 29 -34.60 -4.66 2.89
N SER A 30 -34.55 -3.44 2.35
CA SER A 30 -34.50 -2.20 3.13
C SER A 30 -35.89 -1.77 3.59
N ALA A 31 -36.09 -1.69 4.91
CA ALA A 31 -37.13 -0.86 5.50
C ALA A 31 -36.52 -0.10 6.68
N ALA A 32 -36.60 1.23 6.63
CA ALA A 32 -36.10 2.13 7.66
C ALA A 32 -37.16 2.36 8.75
N PRO A 33 -36.79 2.39 10.04
CA PRO A 33 -37.64 2.92 11.11
C PRO A 33 -37.28 4.39 11.46
N PRO A 34 -38.23 5.13 12.09
CA PRO A 34 -38.10 6.56 12.34
C PRO A 34 -37.27 6.90 13.58
N ALA A 35 -36.74 8.13 13.56
CA ALA A 35 -35.88 8.71 14.58
C ALA A 35 -36.63 9.15 15.84
N THR A 36 -36.04 8.91 17.00
CA THR A 36 -36.35 9.60 18.27
C THR A 36 -35.06 10.15 18.88
N SER A 37 -35.08 11.45 19.19
CA SER A 37 -34.01 12.16 19.88
C SER A 37 -34.16 12.02 21.39
N SER A 38 -33.07 11.74 22.10
CA SER A 38 -32.96 12.09 23.52
C SER A 38 -31.51 12.44 23.83
N ALA A 39 -31.32 13.65 24.37
CA ALA A 39 -30.04 14.17 24.81
C ALA A 39 -29.75 13.66 26.22
N ALA A 40 -28.58 13.06 26.42
CA ALA A 40 -28.04 12.76 27.74
C ALA A 40 -26.56 13.16 27.80
N THR A 41 -26.26 14.02 28.76
CA THR A 41 -24.94 14.50 29.15
C THR A 41 -24.14 13.34 29.76
N ALA A 42 -23.02 12.95 29.16
CA ALA A 42 -22.13 11.91 29.69
C ALA A 42 -20.80 12.52 30.15
N ALA A 43 -20.49 12.29 31.42
CA ALA A 43 -19.23 12.65 32.07
C ALA A 43 -18.05 11.86 31.47
N SER A 44 -16.89 12.51 31.40
CA SER A 44 -15.63 11.90 30.99
C SER A 44 -15.17 10.87 32.02
N ALA A 45 -15.23 9.59 31.66
CA ALA A 45 -14.55 8.52 32.35
C ALA A 45 -13.35 8.08 31.51
N THR A 46 -12.16 8.15 32.09
CA THR A 46 -10.91 7.64 31.51
C THR A 46 -11.05 6.13 31.26
N PRO A 47 -10.75 5.60 30.06
CA PRO A 47 -10.78 4.18 29.83
C PRO A 47 -9.72 3.47 30.70
N PRO A 48 -10.01 2.27 31.24
CA PRO A 48 -9.03 1.50 31.99
C PRO A 48 -7.85 1.16 31.09
N SER A 49 -6.66 1.39 31.63
CA SER A 49 -5.38 0.93 31.07
C SER A 49 -5.46 -0.58 30.88
N ILE A 50 -5.35 -1.05 29.64
CA ILE A 50 -5.14 -2.46 29.35
C ILE A 50 -3.70 -2.75 29.78
N ASP A 51 -3.55 -3.35 30.95
CA ASP A 51 -2.26 -3.84 31.42
C ASP A 51 -1.67 -4.77 30.35
N ALA A 52 -0.48 -4.40 29.89
CA ALA A 52 0.29 -5.13 28.91
C ALA A 52 0.48 -6.57 29.39
N ALA A 53 -0.16 -7.52 28.71
CA ALA A 53 0.10 -8.93 28.88
C ALA A 53 1.61 -9.17 28.79
N ALA A 54 2.14 -9.96 29.73
CA ALA A 54 3.54 -10.34 29.78
C ALA A 54 4.04 -10.74 28.37
N PRO A 55 5.27 -10.35 27.96
CA PRO A 55 5.76 -10.62 26.62
C PRO A 55 5.72 -12.13 26.40
N ALA A 56 4.80 -12.56 25.53
CA ALA A 56 4.80 -13.91 24.99
C ALA A 56 6.23 -14.22 24.56
N ALA A 57 6.78 -15.34 25.03
CA ALA A 57 8.13 -15.79 24.72
C ALA A 57 8.45 -15.47 23.26
N SER A 58 9.41 -14.57 23.04
CA SER A 58 9.69 -13.99 21.73
C SER A 58 9.92 -15.12 20.74
N PHE A 59 8.97 -15.33 19.82
CA PHE A 59 9.19 -16.18 18.67
C PHE A 59 10.46 -15.70 17.99
N ALA A 60 11.51 -16.51 18.02
CA ALA A 60 12.73 -16.21 17.33
C ALA A 60 12.57 -16.74 15.91
N LEU A 61 12.62 -15.86 14.92
CA LEU A 61 12.72 -16.22 13.50
C LEU A 61 13.82 -17.27 13.21
N ARG A 62 14.77 -17.44 14.13
CA ARG A 62 15.83 -18.45 14.13
C ARG A 62 15.34 -19.88 13.88
N ASP A 63 14.10 -20.22 14.26
CA ASP A 63 13.55 -21.56 14.07
C ASP A 63 13.06 -21.82 12.63
N VAL A 64 12.99 -20.77 11.81
CA VAL A 64 12.67 -20.86 10.39
C VAL A 64 13.88 -20.34 9.62
N PRO A 65 14.82 -21.19 9.18
CA PRO A 65 16.05 -20.69 8.54
C PRO A 65 15.73 -19.96 7.24
N LEU A 66 16.21 -18.72 7.12
CA LEU A 66 16.19 -17.99 5.86
C LEU A 66 17.40 -18.42 5.02
N ALA A 67 17.16 -18.85 3.78
CA ALA A 67 18.23 -19.31 2.88
C ALA A 67 19.25 -18.22 2.57
N ARG A 68 18.84 -16.94 2.60
CA ARG A 68 19.68 -15.79 2.27
C ARG A 68 19.16 -14.52 2.95
N ALA A 69 20.05 -13.76 3.58
CA ALA A 69 19.74 -12.43 4.12
C ALA A 69 19.22 -11.49 3.02
N PRO A 70 18.33 -10.53 3.35
CA PRO A 70 17.80 -9.59 2.37
C PRO A 70 18.94 -8.81 1.70
N GLY A 71 18.99 -8.87 0.37
CA GLY A 71 19.93 -8.10 -0.42
C GLY A 71 19.46 -6.66 -0.62
N ARG A 72 20.40 -5.80 -1.00
CA ARG A 72 20.12 -4.49 -1.57
C ARG A 72 20.56 -4.52 -3.03
N GLY A 73 19.80 -3.84 -3.88
CA GLY A 73 20.11 -3.81 -5.29
C GLY A 73 19.48 -2.62 -6.01
N PRO A 74 19.95 -2.34 -7.23
CA PRO A 74 19.40 -1.26 -8.04
C PRO A 74 17.92 -1.50 -8.33
N ILE A 75 17.14 -0.43 -8.37
CA ILE A 75 15.71 -0.50 -8.67
C ILE A 75 15.52 -0.88 -10.13
N LYS A 76 14.92 -2.04 -10.36
CA LYS A 76 14.49 -2.47 -11.70
C LYS A 76 13.00 -2.24 -11.83
N VAL A 77 12.58 -1.67 -12.94
CA VAL A 77 11.16 -1.39 -13.22
C VAL A 77 10.79 -1.98 -14.57
N GLU A 78 9.70 -2.74 -14.61
CA GLU A 78 9.02 -3.21 -15.82
C GLU A 78 7.67 -2.48 -15.95
N GLY A 79 7.22 -2.27 -17.20
CA GLY A 79 5.90 -1.73 -17.49
C GLY A 79 5.90 -0.21 -17.66
N ALA A 80 4.87 0.46 -17.14
CA ALA A 80 4.52 1.83 -17.47
C ALA A 80 5.39 2.92 -16.78
N TYR A 81 6.66 2.64 -16.48
CA TYR A 81 7.57 3.66 -15.94
C TYR A 81 9.03 3.43 -16.36
N PRO A 82 9.77 4.48 -16.81
CA PRO A 82 9.27 5.82 -17.09
C PRO A 82 8.56 5.89 -18.46
N THR A 83 7.27 6.24 -18.45
CA THR A 83 6.49 6.56 -19.66
C THR A 83 6.38 8.07 -19.80
N PRO A 84 6.41 8.65 -21.02
CA PRO A 84 6.06 10.05 -21.21
C PRO A 84 4.68 10.36 -20.63
N LEU A 85 4.63 11.32 -19.71
CA LEU A 85 3.41 11.92 -19.21
C LEU A 85 2.91 12.86 -20.28
N ASN A 86 1.62 12.81 -20.59
CA ASN A 86 1.01 13.84 -21.41
C ASN A 86 0.46 14.92 -20.47
N VAL A 87 1.13 16.07 -20.56
CA VAL A 87 1.00 17.22 -19.67
C VAL A 87 0.24 18.38 -20.30
N GLY A 88 -0.45 18.16 -21.43
CA GLY A 88 -1.11 19.18 -22.27
C GLY A 88 -1.73 20.36 -21.50
N MET A 89 -2.99 20.27 -21.09
CA MET A 89 -3.63 21.26 -20.19
C MET A 89 -3.52 20.83 -18.72
N SER A 90 -2.48 20.08 -18.38
CA SER A 90 -2.47 19.29 -17.17
C SER A 90 -1.06 19.19 -16.62
N ASP A 91 -0.78 19.92 -15.55
CA ASP A 91 0.60 20.01 -15.08
C ASP A 91 0.97 18.78 -14.27
N ALA A 92 2.05 18.10 -14.64
CA ALA A 92 2.66 17.05 -13.82
C ALA A 92 3.36 17.65 -12.59
N ALA A 93 3.64 16.82 -11.59
CA ALA A 93 4.61 17.15 -10.55
C ALA A 93 5.99 17.32 -11.21
N GLN A 94 6.54 18.52 -11.15
CA GLN A 94 7.79 18.93 -11.80
C GLN A 94 9.02 18.66 -10.95
N ALA A 95 8.87 18.44 -9.65
CA ALA A 95 9.93 17.94 -8.80
C ALA A 95 9.41 16.92 -7.79
N PHE A 96 10.21 15.91 -7.46
CA PHE A 96 9.83 14.88 -6.49
C PHE A 96 11.05 14.19 -5.89
N GLY A 97 10.88 13.58 -4.73
CA GLY A 97 11.93 12.78 -4.09
C GLY A 97 11.79 12.78 -2.58
N PHE A 98 12.63 11.98 -1.92
CA PHE A 98 12.81 12.11 -0.47
C PHE A 98 13.64 13.37 -0.20
N MET A 99 13.23 14.12 0.81
CA MET A 99 13.94 15.30 1.29
C MET A 99 15.30 14.91 1.88
N SER A 100 16.11 15.93 2.19
CA SER A 100 17.43 15.76 2.79
C SER A 100 17.42 15.00 4.13
N ASP A 101 16.30 14.99 4.84
CA ASP A 101 16.09 14.20 6.07
C ASP A 101 15.94 12.69 5.84
N GLY A 102 15.73 12.26 4.58
CA GLY A 102 15.46 10.88 4.19
C GLY A 102 14.11 10.32 4.64
N LYS A 103 13.32 11.08 5.42
CA LYS A 103 12.09 10.65 6.07
C LYS A 103 10.85 11.27 5.46
N THR A 104 10.95 12.43 4.83
CA THR A 104 9.81 13.12 4.23
C THR A 104 9.89 12.96 2.72
N PHE A 105 8.84 12.41 2.10
CA PHE A 105 8.73 12.43 0.64
C PHE A 105 8.04 13.72 0.18
N ALA A 106 8.58 14.38 -0.82
CA ALA A 106 8.04 15.61 -1.36
C ALA A 106 7.76 15.50 -2.86
N TYR A 107 6.71 16.20 -3.32
CA TYR A 107 6.49 16.47 -4.72
C TYR A 107 5.90 17.87 -4.93
N CYS A 108 6.34 18.55 -5.98
CA CYS A 108 6.02 19.95 -6.24
C CYS A 108 5.45 20.17 -7.65
N GLN A 109 4.57 21.16 -7.77
CA GLN A 109 4.04 21.68 -9.01
C GLN A 109 4.21 23.20 -9.01
N PHE A 110 4.66 23.74 -10.14
CA PHE A 110 4.86 25.17 -10.37
C PHE A 110 3.98 25.63 -11.54
N ASP A 111 3.51 26.86 -11.44
CA ASP A 111 2.64 27.55 -12.39
C ASP A 111 1.41 26.73 -12.80
N GLN A 112 0.60 26.32 -11.80
CA GLN A 112 -0.61 25.50 -12.00
C GLN A 112 -1.56 26.14 -13.02
N CYS A 113 -1.84 25.40 -14.10
CA CYS A 113 -2.77 25.64 -15.20
C CYS A 113 -3.23 27.10 -15.34
N CYS A 114 -2.41 27.88 -16.06
CA CYS A 114 -2.68 29.26 -16.43
C CYS A 114 -2.72 30.27 -15.27
N VAL A 115 -2.38 29.86 -14.04
CA VAL A 115 -2.24 30.76 -12.90
C VAL A 115 -0.76 30.94 -12.58
N GLU A 116 -0.20 32.05 -13.06
CA GLU A 116 1.16 32.46 -12.70
C GLU A 116 1.32 32.53 -11.19
N ASP A 117 2.47 32.06 -10.69
CA ASP A 117 2.82 32.03 -9.27
C ASP A 117 1.96 31.10 -8.38
N ALA A 118 1.08 30.29 -8.96
CA ALA A 118 0.35 29.23 -8.23
C ALA A 118 1.24 28.00 -8.02
N HIS A 119 2.08 28.05 -6.98
CA HIS A 119 3.04 26.99 -6.65
C HIS A 119 2.66 26.25 -5.39
N TRP A 120 2.94 24.95 -5.36
CA TRP A 120 2.84 24.15 -4.15
C TRP A 120 3.83 22.98 -4.12
N CYS A 121 4.13 22.52 -2.91
CA CYS A 121 4.85 21.28 -2.64
C CYS A 121 4.12 20.49 -1.55
N ASN A 122 3.70 19.27 -1.87
CA ASN A 122 3.12 18.34 -0.90
C ASN A 122 4.23 17.53 -0.24
N LEU A 123 4.16 17.43 1.08
CA LEU A 123 5.13 16.75 1.93
C LEU A 123 4.41 15.62 2.66
N VAL A 124 4.88 14.40 2.41
CA VAL A 124 4.29 13.13 2.85
C VAL A 124 5.22 12.50 3.87
N ASP A 125 4.71 12.32 5.10
CA ASP A 125 5.47 11.70 6.19
C ASP A 125 5.44 10.16 6.13
N GLU A 126 6.00 9.50 7.15
CA GLU A 126 6.07 8.03 7.25
C GLU A 126 4.70 7.39 7.41
N SER A 127 3.72 8.12 7.97
CA SER A 127 2.34 7.66 8.11
C SER A 127 1.51 7.85 6.84
N GLY A 128 2.06 8.54 5.84
CA GLY A 128 1.35 8.93 4.61
C GLY A 128 0.53 10.20 4.77
N ALA A 129 0.57 10.88 5.92
CA ALA A 129 -0.11 12.14 6.13
C ALA A 129 0.57 13.25 5.32
N VAL A 130 -0.26 14.17 4.82
CA VAL A 130 0.17 15.24 3.91
C VAL A 130 0.07 16.59 4.58
N ARG A 131 1.12 17.40 4.42
CA ARG A 131 1.09 18.85 4.59
C ARG A 131 1.57 19.52 3.31
N ALA A 132 1.00 20.67 2.97
CA ALA A 132 1.37 21.41 1.76
C ALA A 132 2.09 22.71 2.11
N LEU A 133 3.15 23.01 1.35
CA LEU A 133 3.71 24.35 1.23
C LEU A 133 3.03 25.01 0.04
N VAL A 134 2.46 26.20 0.19
CA VAL A 134 1.70 26.86 -0.87
C VAL A 134 2.08 28.32 -1.04
N SER A 135 2.07 28.78 -2.29
CA SER A 135 2.29 30.18 -2.63
C SER A 135 1.18 31.08 -2.09
N PRO A 136 1.39 32.41 -1.99
CA PRO A 136 0.34 33.33 -1.54
C PRO A 136 -0.88 33.33 -2.45
N ARG A 137 -0.70 32.98 -3.74
CA ARG A 137 -1.73 33.01 -4.76
C ARG A 137 -2.84 32.00 -4.53
N ILE A 138 -2.50 30.83 -3.99
CA ILE A 138 -3.44 29.72 -3.73
C ILE A 138 -3.57 29.42 -2.22
N PHE A 139 -3.02 30.29 -1.36
CA PHE A 139 -3.15 30.14 0.07
C PHE A 139 -4.55 30.55 0.55
N GLU A 140 -5.21 29.65 1.26
CA GLU A 140 -6.50 29.91 1.89
C GLU A 140 -6.32 30.17 3.39
N PRO A 141 -6.75 31.33 3.92
CA PRO A 141 -6.72 31.62 5.35
C PRO A 141 -7.47 30.56 6.17
N GLY A 142 -6.84 30.05 7.23
CA GLY A 142 -7.41 29.00 8.08
C GLY A 142 -7.22 27.57 7.56
N SER A 143 -6.60 27.39 6.39
CA SER A 143 -6.12 26.08 5.94
C SER A 143 -4.97 25.57 6.82
N LYS A 144 -4.73 24.25 6.78
CA LYS A 144 -3.56 23.63 7.43
C LYS A 144 -2.27 23.78 6.60
N ASN A 145 -2.35 24.45 5.45
CA ASN A 145 -1.23 24.61 4.54
C ASN A 145 -0.29 25.70 5.05
N GLU A 146 0.99 25.54 4.76
CA GLU A 146 2.02 26.49 5.13
C GLU A 146 2.25 27.48 3.99
N ARG A 147 1.97 28.77 4.26
CA ARG A 147 2.24 29.83 3.28
C ARG A 147 3.75 30.03 3.11
N ARG A 148 4.20 30.03 1.86
CA ARG A 148 5.57 30.34 1.44
C ARG A 148 5.57 31.37 0.33
N THR A 149 6.68 32.07 0.15
CA THR A 149 6.89 32.92 -1.03
C THR A 149 7.16 32.06 -2.27
N VAL A 150 6.91 32.62 -3.45
CA VAL A 150 7.24 31.99 -4.75
C VAL A 150 8.73 31.64 -4.84
N GLY A 151 9.61 32.55 -4.42
CA GLY A 151 11.05 32.33 -4.44
C GLY A 151 11.49 31.16 -3.56
N GLU A 152 10.91 31.01 -2.36
CA GLU A 152 11.16 29.88 -1.49
C GLU A 152 10.70 28.56 -2.12
N LEU A 153 9.53 28.53 -2.73
CA LEU A 153 8.99 27.32 -3.39
C LEU A 153 9.82 26.90 -4.61
N LYS A 154 10.25 27.87 -5.44
CA LYS A 154 11.15 27.58 -6.58
C LYS A 154 12.53 27.07 -6.13
N ALA A 155 13.05 27.55 -5.00
CA ALA A 155 14.32 27.09 -4.45
C ALA A 155 14.23 25.74 -3.72
N PHE A 156 13.02 25.36 -3.25
CA PHE A 156 12.80 24.22 -2.39
C PHE A 156 13.28 22.88 -2.99
N PRO A 157 12.97 22.50 -4.25
CA PRO A 157 13.46 21.26 -4.83
C PRO A 157 14.98 21.12 -4.80
N LYS A 158 15.69 22.17 -5.19
CA LYS A 158 17.17 22.16 -5.20
C LYS A 158 17.74 22.07 -3.79
N LYS A 159 17.15 22.81 -2.84
CA LYS A 159 17.56 22.79 -1.43
C LYS A 159 17.44 21.39 -0.83
N GLU A 160 16.32 20.70 -1.10
CA GLU A 160 16.04 19.38 -0.54
C GLU A 160 16.59 18.21 -1.36
N GLY A 161 17.27 18.48 -2.47
CA GLY A 161 17.83 17.43 -3.34
C GLY A 161 16.77 16.65 -4.12
N LEU A 162 15.61 17.25 -4.38
CA LEU A 162 14.55 16.61 -5.15
C LEU A 162 14.96 16.45 -6.63
N THR A 163 14.48 15.39 -7.25
CA THR A 163 14.62 15.14 -8.68
C THR A 163 13.64 16.01 -9.46
N SER A 164 14.14 16.82 -10.38
CA SER A 164 13.30 17.63 -11.28
C SER A 164 13.02 16.91 -12.60
N LEU A 165 11.81 17.09 -13.12
CA LEU A 165 11.48 16.79 -14.50
C LEU A 165 12.22 17.75 -15.42
N GLY A 166 12.60 17.24 -16.60
CA GLY A 166 13.05 18.10 -17.68
C GLY A 166 11.94 19.03 -18.18
N PRO A 167 12.29 20.07 -18.95
CA PRO A 167 11.29 20.90 -19.61
C PRO A 167 10.36 20.03 -20.48
N PRO A 168 9.08 20.39 -20.62
CA PRO A 168 8.20 19.70 -21.54
C PRO A 168 8.75 19.78 -22.97
N ILE A 169 8.69 18.66 -23.68
CA ILE A 169 8.90 18.61 -25.13
C ILE A 169 7.51 18.44 -25.73
N GLU A 170 7.03 19.49 -26.40
CA GLU A 170 5.64 19.65 -26.82
C GLU A 170 4.68 19.55 -25.61
N MET A 171 3.75 18.59 -25.62
CA MET A 171 2.82 18.32 -24.53
C MET A 171 3.25 17.11 -23.69
N THR A 172 4.54 16.75 -23.70
CA THR A 172 5.03 15.57 -22.97
C THR A 172 6.18 15.88 -22.03
N GLN A 173 6.18 15.22 -20.87
CA GLN A 173 7.30 15.20 -19.94
C GLN A 173 7.62 13.77 -19.55
N LYS A 174 8.89 13.38 -19.63
CA LYS A 174 9.31 12.03 -19.24
C LYS A 174 9.98 12.06 -17.86
N PRO A 175 9.45 11.33 -16.87
CA PRO A 175 10.13 11.13 -15.59
C PRO A 175 11.49 10.46 -15.81
N PRO A 176 12.53 10.83 -15.04
CA PRO A 176 13.78 10.10 -15.07
C PRO A 176 13.60 8.69 -14.50
N PRO A 177 14.46 7.73 -14.87
CA PRO A 177 14.52 6.44 -14.19
C PRO A 177 14.77 6.61 -12.68
N PRO A 178 14.27 5.70 -11.83
CA PRO A 178 14.53 5.79 -10.40
C PRO A 178 16.02 5.60 -10.12
N LYS A 179 16.51 6.23 -9.05
CA LYS A 179 17.90 6.14 -8.59
C LYS A 179 17.95 5.55 -7.19
N GLY A 180 19.09 4.96 -6.84
CA GLY A 180 19.34 4.38 -5.52
C GLY A 180 19.19 2.87 -5.50
N GLU A 181 19.38 2.32 -4.30
CA GLU A 181 19.23 0.90 -4.02
C GLU A 181 18.01 0.67 -3.14
N LEU A 182 17.27 -0.38 -3.45
CA LEU A 182 16.10 -0.81 -2.72
C LEU A 182 16.45 -2.05 -1.90
N LEU A 183 15.98 -2.11 -0.66
CA LEU A 183 15.97 -3.35 0.11
C LEU A 183 15.10 -4.39 -0.65
N TYR A 184 15.64 -5.59 -0.90
CA TYR A 184 15.12 -6.61 -1.81
C TYR A 184 15.20 -6.27 -3.32
N GLY A 185 15.91 -5.20 -3.71
CA GLY A 185 16.03 -4.76 -5.11
C GLY A 185 16.83 -5.71 -6.02
N ASP A 186 17.64 -6.60 -5.45
CA ASP A 186 18.32 -7.66 -6.21
C ASP A 186 17.40 -8.85 -6.55
N GLU A 187 16.25 -8.96 -5.85
CA GLU A 187 15.32 -10.09 -5.97
C GLU A 187 13.99 -9.69 -6.61
N ILE A 188 13.53 -8.45 -6.38
CA ILE A 188 12.24 -7.94 -6.84
C ILE A 188 12.45 -6.91 -7.94
N THR A 189 11.82 -7.17 -9.09
CA THR A 189 11.60 -6.16 -10.13
C THR A 189 10.24 -5.51 -9.90
N LEU A 190 10.19 -4.18 -9.78
CA LEU A 190 8.94 -3.44 -9.67
C LEU A 190 8.17 -3.52 -10.99
N VAL A 191 6.86 -3.69 -10.92
CA VAL A 191 5.98 -3.76 -12.09
C VAL A 191 4.90 -2.71 -11.95
N VAL A 192 4.87 -1.76 -12.89
CA VAL A 192 3.87 -0.69 -12.91
C VAL A 192 2.88 -0.95 -14.03
N ARG A 193 1.58 -0.97 -13.69
CA ARG A 193 0.51 -1.14 -14.66
C ARG A 193 -0.49 -0.01 -14.55
N GLU A 194 -0.66 0.74 -15.62
CA GLU A 194 -1.76 1.68 -15.78
C GLU A 194 -3.02 0.90 -16.18
N ILE A 195 -4.13 1.21 -15.53
CA ILE A 195 -5.45 0.63 -15.76
C ILE A 195 -6.30 1.73 -16.37
N ALA A 196 -6.77 1.48 -17.60
CA ALA A 196 -7.68 2.37 -18.28
C ALA A 196 -8.99 2.53 -17.48
N PRO A 197 -9.67 3.68 -17.60
CA PRO A 197 -11.01 3.83 -17.07
C PRO A 197 -11.97 2.78 -17.67
N THR A 198 -12.99 2.40 -16.90
CA THR A 198 -14.05 1.51 -17.37
C THR A 198 -15.24 2.35 -17.82
N GLU A 199 -15.67 2.15 -19.07
CA GLU A 199 -16.85 2.81 -19.63
C GLU A 199 -18.06 1.87 -19.65
N LYS A 200 -19.25 2.43 -19.41
CA LYS A 200 -20.54 1.77 -19.59
C LYS A 200 -21.51 2.77 -20.21
N ASP A 201 -22.13 2.40 -21.32
CA ASP A 201 -23.09 3.24 -22.06
C ASP A 201 -22.53 4.62 -22.44
N GLY A 202 -21.22 4.68 -22.75
CA GLY A 202 -20.51 5.91 -23.11
C GLY A 202 -20.12 6.81 -21.93
N ALA A 203 -20.37 6.39 -20.70
CA ALA A 203 -19.97 7.09 -19.49
C ALA A 203 -18.90 6.31 -18.71
N THR A 204 -17.87 7.01 -18.20
CA THR A 204 -16.90 6.39 -17.30
C THR A 204 -17.55 6.05 -15.97
N THR A 205 -17.51 4.78 -15.60
CA THR A 205 -18.05 4.27 -14.34
C THR A 205 -16.96 4.01 -13.29
N ILE A 206 -15.72 3.80 -13.74
CA ILE A 206 -14.55 3.61 -12.87
C ILE A 206 -13.41 4.43 -13.45
N ALA A 207 -12.85 5.34 -12.66
CA ALA A 207 -11.71 6.14 -13.06
C ALA A 207 -10.48 5.27 -13.37
N GLY A 208 -9.60 5.77 -14.23
CA GLY A 208 -8.30 5.15 -14.45
C GLY A 208 -7.51 5.03 -13.14
N SER A 209 -6.67 4.01 -13.02
CA SER A 209 -5.86 3.77 -11.82
C SER A 209 -4.48 3.24 -12.17
N VAL A 210 -3.57 3.24 -11.20
CA VAL A 210 -2.25 2.60 -11.32
C VAL A 210 -2.18 1.46 -10.32
N ARG A 211 -1.61 0.33 -10.75
CA ARG A 211 -1.27 -0.80 -9.89
C ARG A 211 0.24 -0.94 -9.82
N ILE A 212 0.74 -1.14 -8.61
CA ILE A 212 2.15 -1.33 -8.34
C ILE A 212 2.31 -2.75 -7.80
N GLY A 213 3.20 -3.49 -8.45
CA GLY A 213 3.46 -4.89 -8.17
C GLY A 213 4.95 -5.20 -8.13
N GLY A 214 5.25 -6.44 -7.80
CA GLY A 214 6.60 -6.99 -7.84
C GLY A 214 6.62 -8.29 -8.63
N LYS A 215 7.79 -8.59 -9.18
CA LYS A 215 8.05 -9.82 -9.92
C LYS A 215 9.38 -10.40 -9.46
N LEU A 216 9.36 -11.68 -9.11
CA LEU A 216 10.55 -12.46 -8.83
C LEU A 216 11.06 -13.11 -10.13
N ALA A 217 12.35 -13.44 -10.17
CA ALA A 217 12.94 -14.10 -11.32
C ALA A 217 12.21 -15.43 -11.63
N GLY A 218 11.73 -15.59 -12.87
CA GLY A 218 10.98 -16.78 -13.32
C GLY A 218 9.50 -16.80 -12.94
N GLU A 219 9.01 -15.82 -12.17
CA GLU A 219 7.63 -15.78 -11.68
C GLU A 219 6.77 -14.77 -12.46
N GLN A 220 5.44 -14.91 -12.35
CA GLN A 220 4.49 -13.92 -12.84
C GLN A 220 4.39 -12.72 -11.88
N PRO A 221 4.13 -11.50 -12.38
CA PRO A 221 4.00 -10.34 -11.52
C PRO A 221 2.74 -10.41 -10.65
N VAL A 222 2.87 -9.99 -9.39
CA VAL A 222 1.77 -9.82 -8.43
C VAL A 222 1.63 -8.35 -8.06
N PHE A 223 0.39 -7.86 -7.89
CA PHE A 223 0.10 -6.45 -7.64
C PHE A 223 -0.39 -6.26 -6.22
N VAL A 224 0.42 -5.59 -5.40
CA VAL A 224 0.24 -5.55 -3.93
C VAL A 224 0.01 -4.14 -3.39
N ALA A 225 0.22 -3.12 -4.22
CA ALA A 225 0.14 -1.72 -3.84
C ALA A 225 -0.77 -0.95 -4.81
N PHE A 226 -1.73 -0.22 -4.23
CA PHE A 226 -2.79 0.47 -4.96
C PHE A 226 -2.88 1.90 -4.43
N PRO A 227 -2.32 2.90 -5.13
CA PRO A 227 -2.50 4.29 -4.80
C PRO A 227 -4.01 4.61 -4.73
N PRO A 228 -4.47 5.33 -3.69
CA PRO A 228 -5.90 5.54 -3.49
C PRO A 228 -6.46 6.43 -4.59
N THR A 229 -7.63 6.09 -5.13
CA THR A 229 -8.36 6.99 -6.02
C THR A 229 -8.74 8.26 -5.24
N PRO A 230 -8.41 9.47 -5.72
CA PRO A 230 -8.83 10.70 -5.07
C PRO A 230 -10.35 10.73 -4.88
N PRO A 231 -10.86 11.25 -3.74
CA PRO A 231 -12.29 11.27 -3.45
C PRO A 231 -13.13 11.90 -4.57
N PHE A 232 -12.59 12.94 -5.22
CA PHE A 232 -13.20 13.58 -6.38
C PHE A 232 -13.41 12.59 -7.54
N CYS A 233 -12.38 11.82 -7.93
CA CYS A 233 -12.49 10.82 -9.00
C CYS A 233 -13.35 9.60 -8.62
N ALA A 234 -13.51 9.34 -7.32
CA ALA A 234 -14.44 8.31 -6.86
C ALA A 234 -15.91 8.76 -7.00
N THR A 235 -16.17 10.07 -6.91
CA THR A 235 -17.52 10.65 -7.06
C THR A 235 -17.84 10.99 -8.52
N TYR A 236 -16.84 11.48 -9.26
CA TYR A 236 -16.95 11.95 -10.63
C TYR A 236 -15.96 11.17 -11.51
N ALA A 237 -16.28 9.90 -11.79
CA ALA A 237 -15.40 9.04 -12.57
C ALA A 237 -15.29 9.48 -14.03
N ASP A 238 -16.34 10.12 -14.56
CA ASP A 238 -16.47 10.68 -15.91
C ASP A 238 -15.51 11.83 -16.22
N VAL A 239 -14.92 12.45 -15.21
CA VAL A 239 -13.94 13.53 -15.39
C VAL A 239 -12.49 13.08 -15.14
N CYS A 240 -12.26 11.82 -14.77
CA CYS A 240 -10.93 11.25 -14.49
C CYS A 240 -10.53 10.20 -15.54
N PHE A 241 -10.03 10.69 -16.67
CA PHE A 241 -9.87 9.93 -17.92
C PHE A 241 -8.63 9.02 -17.97
N GLY A 242 -7.73 9.11 -17.00
CA GLY A 242 -6.54 8.26 -16.97
C GLY A 242 -5.65 8.53 -15.77
N ALA A 243 -4.87 7.53 -15.39
CA ALA A 243 -3.90 7.62 -14.31
C ALA A 243 -2.53 7.14 -14.81
N GLN A 244 -1.49 7.93 -14.54
CA GLN A 244 -0.11 7.62 -14.93
C GLN A 244 0.83 7.78 -13.74
N LEU A 245 1.88 6.98 -13.68
CA LEU A 245 2.88 7.13 -12.63
C LEU A 245 3.80 8.32 -12.96
N ASN A 246 3.62 9.42 -12.23
CA ASN A 246 4.40 10.65 -12.41
C ASN A 246 5.78 10.54 -11.76
N ALA A 247 5.85 9.97 -10.57
CA ALA A 247 7.07 9.90 -9.78
C ALA A 247 7.23 8.52 -9.13
N LEU A 248 8.47 8.05 -9.10
CA LEU A 248 8.93 6.91 -8.34
C LEU A 248 10.23 7.31 -7.65
N ALA A 249 10.27 7.20 -6.33
CA ALA A 249 11.47 7.47 -5.55
C ALA A 249 11.69 6.39 -4.50
N VAL A 250 12.96 6.17 -4.16
CA VAL A 250 13.38 5.34 -3.02
C VAL A 250 14.07 6.22 -2.02
N SER A 251 13.83 5.96 -0.72
CA SER A 251 14.50 6.72 0.34
C SER A 251 16.01 6.51 0.26
N PRO A 252 16.84 7.45 0.77
CA PRO A 252 18.29 7.26 0.82
C PRO A 252 18.69 5.98 1.58
N SER A 253 17.90 5.57 2.57
CA SER A 253 18.09 4.32 3.30
C SER A 253 17.63 3.10 2.52
N GLY A 254 16.96 3.21 1.38
CA GLY A 254 16.43 2.07 0.61
C GLY A 254 15.26 1.34 1.27
N GLU A 255 14.71 1.87 2.36
CA GLU A 255 13.68 1.23 3.19
C GLU A 255 12.26 1.64 2.83
N ASP A 256 12.10 2.71 2.04
CA ASP A 256 10.80 3.21 1.60
C ASP A 256 10.76 3.41 0.10
N LEU A 257 9.59 3.14 -0.47
CA LEU A 257 9.18 3.49 -1.81
C LEU A 257 8.12 4.58 -1.73
N ALA A 258 8.23 5.58 -2.59
CA ALA A 258 7.21 6.60 -2.76
C ALA A 258 6.80 6.75 -4.23
N PHE A 259 5.50 6.88 -4.44
CA PHE A 259 4.87 6.95 -5.74
C PHE A 259 3.98 8.20 -5.79
N VAL A 260 4.01 8.93 -6.90
CA VAL A 260 3.00 9.95 -7.22
C VAL A 260 2.30 9.51 -8.48
N VAL A 261 0.99 9.31 -8.38
CA VAL A 261 0.14 9.03 -9.51
C VAL A 261 -0.57 10.32 -9.89
N TYR A 262 -0.37 10.70 -11.14
CA TYR A 262 -1.02 11.80 -11.79
C TYR A 262 -2.31 11.28 -12.45
N ILE A 263 -3.43 11.92 -12.14
CA ILE A 263 -4.73 11.57 -12.71
C ILE A 263 -5.20 12.73 -13.56
N ARG A 264 -5.40 12.46 -14.84
CA ARG A 264 -5.76 13.46 -15.82
C ARG A 264 -7.23 13.82 -15.68
N ASN A 265 -7.46 15.12 -15.54
CA ASN A 265 -8.77 15.73 -15.62
C ASN A 265 -8.68 16.97 -16.54
N PRO A 266 -9.20 16.89 -17.77
CA PRO A 266 -9.09 17.96 -18.76
C PRO A 266 -9.92 19.20 -18.38
N SER A 267 -10.89 19.08 -17.48
CA SER A 267 -11.86 20.13 -17.15
C SER A 267 -11.46 20.97 -15.94
N HIS A 268 -10.71 20.39 -14.99
CA HIS A 268 -10.44 21.01 -13.69
C HIS A 268 -8.95 21.01 -13.29
N GLY A 269 -8.07 20.70 -14.24
CA GLY A 269 -6.65 20.48 -13.97
C GLY A 269 -6.42 19.11 -13.32
N SER A 270 -5.19 18.63 -13.39
CA SER A 270 -4.86 17.30 -12.88
C SER A 270 -4.90 17.23 -11.36
N THR A 271 -5.25 16.05 -10.87
CA THR A 271 -5.19 15.72 -9.46
C THR A 271 -4.12 14.66 -9.23
N PHE A 272 -3.60 14.62 -8.02
CA PHE A 272 -2.56 13.69 -7.63
C PHE A 272 -3.07 12.79 -6.52
N THR A 273 -2.58 11.56 -6.54
CA THR A 273 -2.58 10.70 -5.37
C THR A 273 -1.16 10.21 -5.14
N HIS A 274 -0.85 9.87 -3.91
CA HIS A 274 0.46 9.37 -3.54
C HIS A 274 0.31 8.07 -2.78
N LEU A 275 1.38 7.28 -2.83
CA LEU A 275 1.51 6.10 -2.00
C LEU A 275 2.94 6.06 -1.49
N ARG A 276 3.09 5.86 -0.19
CA ARG A 276 4.36 5.50 0.42
C ARG A 276 4.22 4.13 1.06
N VAL A 277 5.19 3.26 0.83
CA VAL A 277 5.23 1.92 1.43
C VAL A 277 6.65 1.60 1.87
N SER A 278 6.77 0.90 2.99
CA SER A 278 8.04 0.28 3.35
C SER A 278 8.41 -0.79 2.32
N ALA A 279 9.68 -0.80 1.90
CA ALA A 279 10.25 -1.82 1.04
C ALA A 279 10.07 -3.22 1.62
N SER A 280 10.20 -3.38 2.94
CA SER A 280 9.98 -4.62 3.66
C SER A 280 8.54 -5.14 3.55
N SER A 281 7.56 -4.29 3.85
CA SER A 281 6.14 -4.70 3.78
C SER A 281 5.69 -4.95 2.33
N PHE A 282 6.22 -4.16 1.38
CA PHE A 282 6.02 -4.37 -0.05
C PHE A 282 6.59 -5.72 -0.50
N ALA A 283 7.84 -6.01 -0.16
CA ALA A 283 8.50 -7.27 -0.49
C ALA A 283 7.78 -8.48 0.14
N ALA A 284 7.37 -8.36 1.41
CA ALA A 284 6.62 -9.40 2.10
C ALA A 284 5.32 -9.76 1.37
N SER A 285 4.59 -8.75 0.90
CA SER A 285 3.37 -8.94 0.11
C SER A 285 3.66 -9.60 -1.24
N VAL A 286 4.75 -9.21 -1.93
CA VAL A 286 5.16 -9.84 -3.20
C VAL A 286 5.51 -11.31 -3.00
N PHE A 287 6.29 -11.64 -1.95
CA PHE A 287 6.61 -13.02 -1.62
C PHE A 287 5.37 -13.82 -1.27
N ASN A 288 4.48 -13.28 -0.44
CA ASN A 288 3.24 -13.94 -0.04
C ASN A 288 2.34 -14.24 -1.24
N ASP A 289 2.07 -13.27 -2.11
CA ASP A 289 1.15 -13.48 -3.24
C ASP A 289 1.74 -14.41 -4.30
N THR A 290 3.07 -14.37 -4.48
CA THR A 290 3.77 -15.34 -5.32
C THR A 290 3.70 -16.74 -4.70
N ALA A 291 3.94 -16.88 -3.40
CA ALA A 291 3.81 -18.14 -2.67
C ALA A 291 2.40 -18.73 -2.76
N MET A 292 1.36 -17.90 -2.68
CA MET A 292 -0.03 -18.32 -2.87
C MET A 292 -0.29 -18.92 -4.25
N THR A 293 0.44 -18.48 -5.29
CA THR A 293 0.36 -19.08 -6.62
C THR A 293 0.90 -20.51 -6.63
N HIS A 294 2.05 -20.76 -5.99
CA HIS A 294 2.61 -22.10 -5.80
C HIS A 294 1.75 -22.97 -4.88
N HIS A 295 1.22 -22.38 -3.81
CA HIS A 295 0.32 -23.06 -2.88
C HIS A 295 -0.93 -23.59 -3.61
N LYS A 296 -1.56 -22.79 -4.46
CA LYS A 296 -2.70 -23.24 -5.29
C LYS A 296 -2.35 -24.37 -6.25
N LYS A 297 -1.09 -24.45 -6.70
CA LYS A 297 -0.55 -25.54 -7.53
C LYS A 297 -0.10 -26.76 -6.71
N LYS A 298 -0.21 -26.72 -5.38
CA LYS A 298 0.26 -27.75 -4.45
C LYS A 298 1.77 -27.95 -4.46
N GLU A 299 2.52 -26.92 -4.85
CA GLU A 299 3.99 -26.89 -4.85
C GLU A 299 4.48 -26.46 -3.45
N TRP A 300 4.13 -27.26 -2.43
CA TRP A 300 4.26 -26.88 -1.02
C TRP A 300 5.67 -26.45 -0.59
N PRO A 301 6.76 -27.14 -1.00
CA PRO A 301 8.11 -26.73 -0.61
C PRO A 301 8.44 -25.31 -1.10
N ARG A 302 8.09 -24.99 -2.35
CA ARG A 302 8.31 -23.67 -2.96
C ARG A 302 7.43 -22.60 -2.32
N ALA A 303 6.17 -22.91 -2.04
CA ALA A 303 5.28 -22.01 -1.32
C ALA A 303 5.83 -21.69 0.09
N ALA A 304 6.27 -22.70 0.84
CA ALA A 304 6.83 -22.52 2.19
C ALA A 304 8.13 -21.69 2.20
N GLU A 305 9.00 -21.87 1.21
CA GLU A 305 10.19 -21.04 1.03
C GLU A 305 9.81 -19.55 0.86
N LEU A 306 8.89 -19.25 -0.05
CA LEU A 306 8.46 -17.88 -0.32
C LEU A 306 7.67 -17.28 0.85
N PHE A 307 6.79 -18.04 1.52
CA PHE A 307 6.13 -17.55 2.73
C PHE A 307 7.11 -17.28 3.86
N THR A 308 8.17 -18.10 3.99
CA THR A 308 9.24 -17.84 4.94
C THR A 308 9.88 -16.48 4.66
N ARG A 309 10.19 -16.18 3.39
CA ARG A 309 10.72 -14.87 3.00
C ARG A 309 9.74 -13.73 3.28
N ALA A 310 8.44 -13.96 3.11
CA ALA A 310 7.41 -12.99 3.50
C ALA A 310 7.42 -12.68 5.01
N VAL A 311 7.51 -13.72 5.85
CA VAL A 311 7.59 -13.59 7.31
C VAL A 311 8.89 -12.88 7.74
N TYR A 312 10.01 -13.13 7.06
CA TYR A 312 11.26 -12.41 7.35
C TYR A 312 11.20 -10.94 6.92
N ALA A 313 10.56 -10.66 5.80
CA ALA A 313 10.44 -9.30 5.30
C ALA A 313 9.50 -8.46 6.19
N ASP A 314 8.39 -9.03 6.66
CA ASP A 314 7.49 -8.36 7.61
C ASP A 314 7.02 -9.36 8.69
N PRO A 315 7.78 -9.48 9.79
CA PRO A 315 7.48 -10.47 10.84
C PRO A 315 6.29 -10.08 11.71
N THR A 316 5.71 -8.89 11.50
CA THR A 316 4.62 -8.35 12.31
C THR A 316 3.24 -8.69 11.77
N LYS A 317 3.15 -9.26 10.56
CA LYS A 317 1.90 -9.62 9.90
C LYS A 317 1.54 -11.06 10.18
N GLU A 318 0.42 -11.27 10.88
CA GLU A 318 -0.11 -12.58 11.21
C GLU A 318 -0.41 -13.41 9.97
N LEU A 319 -0.85 -12.76 8.89
CA LEU A 319 -1.22 -13.42 7.64
C LEU A 319 -0.05 -14.18 7.00
N PHE A 320 1.15 -13.61 7.00
CA PHE A 320 2.31 -14.25 6.38
C PHE A 320 2.74 -15.47 7.18
N ALA A 321 2.73 -15.37 8.52
CA ALA A 321 3.01 -16.48 9.42
C ALA A 321 1.95 -17.59 9.29
N TYR A 322 0.68 -17.21 9.14
CA TYR A 322 -0.43 -18.13 8.95
C TYR A 322 -0.30 -18.91 7.64
N ASN A 323 -0.05 -18.23 6.53
CA ASN A 323 0.10 -18.88 5.23
C ASN A 323 1.35 -19.79 5.19
N LEU A 324 2.44 -19.41 5.88
CA LEU A 324 3.59 -20.29 6.10
C LEU A 324 3.18 -21.57 6.84
N ALA A 325 2.41 -21.44 7.93
CA ALA A 325 1.94 -22.58 8.70
C ALA A 325 1.10 -23.56 7.85
N CYS A 326 0.19 -23.03 7.02
CA CYS A 326 -0.62 -23.85 6.11
C CYS A 326 0.27 -24.65 5.14
N ALA A 327 1.24 -24.00 4.48
CA ALA A 327 2.14 -24.66 3.53
C ALA A 327 3.03 -25.74 4.20
N LEU A 328 3.46 -25.51 5.44
CA LEU A 328 4.26 -26.46 6.22
C LEU A 328 3.42 -27.63 6.75
N SER A 329 2.17 -27.38 7.15
CA SER A 329 1.23 -28.43 7.58
C SER A 329 0.94 -29.43 6.46
N GLN A 330 0.80 -28.96 5.21
CA GLN A 330 0.67 -29.84 4.04
C GLN A 330 1.87 -30.77 3.82
N GLN A 331 3.04 -30.40 4.35
CA GLN A 331 4.26 -31.19 4.30
C GLN A 331 4.50 -32.02 5.56
N LYS A 332 3.64 -31.90 6.58
CA LYS A 332 3.86 -32.41 7.95
C LYS A 332 5.22 -31.98 8.53
N ASP A 333 5.65 -30.77 8.16
CA ASP A 333 6.91 -30.22 8.64
C ASP A 333 6.74 -29.73 10.09
N PRO A 334 7.62 -30.12 11.03
CA PRO A 334 7.50 -29.72 12.44
C PRO A 334 7.53 -28.20 12.64
N ARG A 335 8.08 -27.43 11.69
CA ARG A 335 8.07 -25.96 11.72
C ARG A 335 6.66 -25.37 11.61
N ALA A 336 5.65 -26.15 11.19
CA ALA A 336 4.26 -25.69 11.11
C ALA A 336 3.73 -25.21 12.48
N GLU A 337 4.11 -25.88 13.56
CA GLU A 337 3.73 -25.47 14.92
C GLU A 337 4.24 -24.07 15.24
N HIS A 338 5.53 -23.84 14.99
CA HIS A 338 6.19 -22.58 15.26
C HIS A 338 5.56 -21.43 14.46
N ALA A 339 5.31 -21.65 13.16
CA ALA A 339 4.65 -20.66 12.30
C ALA A 339 3.21 -20.35 12.76
N LEU A 340 2.41 -21.37 13.11
CA LEU A 340 1.04 -21.16 13.59
C LEU A 340 1.02 -20.43 14.94
N ARG A 341 1.92 -20.80 15.86
CA ARG A 341 2.08 -20.13 17.15
C ARG A 341 2.40 -18.65 16.96
N HIS A 342 3.30 -18.31 16.04
CA HIS A 342 3.62 -16.92 15.70
C HIS A 342 2.40 -16.17 15.14
N ALA A 343 1.68 -16.79 14.21
CA ALA A 343 0.45 -16.21 13.67
C ALA A 343 -0.61 -15.95 14.76
N ILE A 344 -0.80 -16.88 15.70
CA ILE A 344 -1.72 -16.72 16.83
C ILE A 344 -1.24 -15.64 17.80
N ALA A 345 0.07 -15.52 18.05
CA ALA A 345 0.62 -14.47 18.90
C ALA A 345 0.33 -13.07 18.34
N LEU A 346 0.33 -12.92 17.01
CA LEU A 346 0.04 -11.66 16.33
C LEU A 346 -1.47 -11.38 16.16
N GLY A 347 -2.25 -12.40 15.79
CA GLY A 347 -3.65 -12.23 15.39
C GLY A 347 -4.69 -12.77 16.38
N GLY A 348 -4.27 -13.43 17.45
CA GLY A 348 -5.11 -13.90 18.55
C GLY A 348 -6.19 -14.92 18.16
N GLU A 349 -7.35 -14.82 18.82
CA GLU A 349 -8.49 -15.73 18.68
C GLU A 349 -9.03 -15.85 17.23
N PRO A 350 -9.12 -14.77 16.42
CA PRO A 350 -9.46 -14.88 15.00
C PRO A 350 -8.59 -15.88 14.22
N VAL A 351 -7.28 -15.95 14.52
CA VAL A 351 -6.35 -16.87 13.86
C VAL A 351 -6.60 -18.31 14.31
N LYS A 352 -6.82 -18.56 15.62
CA LYS A 352 -7.18 -19.89 16.13
C LYS A 352 -8.44 -20.44 15.46
N LYS A 353 -9.50 -19.63 15.39
CA LYS A 353 -10.77 -19.98 14.75
C LYS A 353 -10.60 -20.30 13.27
N ARG A 354 -9.78 -19.52 12.57
CA ARG A 354 -9.46 -19.77 11.16
C ARG A 354 -8.71 -21.09 11.00
N ALA A 355 -7.66 -21.33 11.80
CA ALA A 355 -6.88 -22.57 11.77
C ALA A 355 -7.75 -23.82 11.99
N LEU A 356 -8.72 -23.77 12.91
CA LEU A 356 -9.66 -24.87 13.16
C LEU A 356 -10.55 -25.22 11.96
N ALA A 357 -10.80 -24.28 11.07
CA ALA A 357 -11.71 -24.43 9.93
C ALA A 357 -10.99 -24.57 8.59
N ASP A 358 -9.67 -24.32 8.53
CA ASP A 358 -8.89 -24.35 7.30
C ASP A 358 -8.45 -25.77 6.97
N ALA A 359 -8.81 -26.22 5.77
CA ALA A 359 -8.50 -27.56 5.28
C ALA A 359 -6.98 -27.81 5.18
N ASP A 360 -6.16 -26.76 5.11
CA ASP A 360 -4.71 -26.89 5.03
C ASP A 360 -4.06 -27.47 6.30
N PHE A 361 -4.77 -27.44 7.44
CA PHE A 361 -4.32 -28.08 8.67
C PHE A 361 -4.77 -29.54 8.84
N THR A 362 -5.57 -30.11 7.93
CA THR A 362 -6.14 -31.47 8.08
C THR A 362 -5.09 -32.53 8.44
N ALA A 363 -3.89 -32.42 7.85
CA ALA A 363 -2.79 -33.36 8.07
C ALA A 363 -2.20 -33.31 9.49
N VAL A 364 -2.45 -32.23 10.24
CA VAL A 364 -1.91 -31.99 11.58
C VAL A 364 -2.98 -31.73 12.64
N MET A 365 -4.28 -31.76 12.29
CA MET A 365 -5.38 -31.48 13.24
C MET A 365 -5.42 -32.42 14.45
N SER A 366 -4.94 -33.65 14.29
CA SER A 366 -4.85 -34.65 15.37
C SER A 366 -3.58 -34.52 16.22
N GLU A 367 -2.64 -33.67 15.82
CA GLU A 367 -1.40 -33.50 16.57
C GLU A 367 -1.67 -32.84 17.94
N PRO A 368 -1.02 -33.30 19.02
CA PRO A 368 -1.23 -32.73 20.36
C PRO A 368 -0.94 -31.23 20.40
N TRP A 369 0.11 -30.78 19.70
CA TRP A 369 0.49 -29.37 19.63
C TRP A 369 -0.59 -28.51 18.97
N PHE A 370 -1.22 -29.01 17.90
CA PHE A 370 -2.24 -28.26 17.17
C PHE A 370 -3.45 -28.04 18.07
N THR A 371 -3.93 -29.11 18.69
CA THR A 371 -5.03 -29.07 19.67
C THR A 371 -4.72 -28.10 20.81
N ALA A 372 -3.50 -28.14 21.35
CA ALA A 372 -3.07 -27.25 22.42
C ALA A 372 -3.04 -25.77 21.97
N LEU A 373 -2.62 -25.47 20.74
CA LEU A 373 -2.56 -24.11 20.23
C LEU A 373 -3.94 -23.49 19.97
N VAL A 374 -4.84 -24.24 19.33
CA VAL A 374 -6.08 -23.67 18.78
C VAL A 374 -7.31 -23.91 19.65
N ARG A 375 -7.27 -24.87 20.60
CA ARG A 375 -8.38 -25.17 21.52
C ARG A 375 -8.11 -24.80 22.97
N ALA A 376 -6.89 -24.36 23.30
CA ALA A 376 -6.65 -23.79 24.62
C ALA A 376 -7.48 -22.50 24.79
N PRO A 377 -8.14 -22.34 25.95
CA PRO A 377 -9.02 -21.21 26.24
C PRO A 377 -8.32 -19.85 26.16
#